data_AF-A0A135V754-F1
#
_entry.id   AF-A0A135V754-F1
#
_cell.length_a   1.000
_cell.length_b   1.000
_cell.length_c   1.000
_cell.angle_alpha   90.00
_cell.angle_beta   90.00
_cell.angle_gamma   90.00
#
_symmetry.space_group_name_H-M   'P 1'
#
loop_
_entity.id
_entity.type
_entity.pdbx_description
1 polymer ?
#
loop_
_entity_poly.entity_id
_entity_poly.type
_entity_poly.pdbx_seq_one_letter_code
_entity_poly.pdbx_strand_id
1 'polypeptide(L)'
;MKPTAFLAVLAIAGSSVNADCFDNGMTANYGKWLSEKISAVNSDRLSLVCLAIVGAAKEAFVGHESRTFCMQEKSGLKWDFSIKNLNSGGRLLGQAECMSGLSKEAYNCWRGGRTKYWNWEYASDPNAGSCIGK
;
A
#
# COMPACT_ATOMS: atom_id res chain seq x y z
N MET A 1 49.55 13.73 27.21
CA MET A 1 48.30 14.21 26.58
C MET A 1 47.54 12.99 26.06
N LYS A 2 46.32 12.73 26.54
CA LYS A 2 45.48 11.60 26.08
C LYS A 2 44.51 12.11 25.02
N PRO A 3 44.42 11.49 23.82
CA PRO A 3 43.39 11.86 22.86
C PRO A 3 42.08 11.18 23.30
N THR A 4 41.06 11.99 23.56
CA THR A 4 39.71 11.49 23.83
C THR A 4 39.01 11.42 22.47
N ALA A 5 38.75 10.20 21.99
CA ALA A 5 38.02 9.99 20.74
C ALA A 5 36.53 10.28 20.96
N PHE A 6 36.00 11.28 20.24
CA PHE A 6 34.57 11.53 20.16
C PHE A 6 33.96 10.63 19.08
N LEU A 7 33.15 9.65 19.50
CA LEU A 7 32.28 8.87 18.63
C LEU A 7 30.98 9.66 18.38
N ALA A 8 30.84 10.24 17.20
CA ALA A 8 29.58 10.83 16.74
C ALA A 8 28.67 9.70 16.22
N VAL A 9 27.61 9.40 16.96
CA VAL A 9 26.53 8.50 16.51
C VAL A 9 25.60 9.32 15.61
N LEU A 10 25.64 9.09 14.30
CA LEU A 10 24.62 9.57 13.37
C LEU A 10 23.32 8.77 13.63
N ALA A 11 22.39 9.37 14.36
CA ALA A 11 21.02 8.88 14.39
C ALA A 11 20.37 9.16 13.03
N ILE A 12 20.23 8.13 12.20
CA ILE A 12 19.43 8.21 10.98
C ILE A 12 17.97 8.30 11.45
N ALA A 13 17.41 9.51 11.43
CA ALA A 13 15.98 9.72 11.58
C ALA A 13 15.29 9.08 10.36
N GLY A 14 14.97 7.80 10.47
CA GLY A 14 14.03 7.16 9.57
C GLY A 14 12.69 7.85 9.79
N SER A 15 12.21 8.58 8.79
CA SER A 15 10.83 9.06 8.75
C SER A 15 9.93 7.83 8.74
N SER A 16 9.51 7.38 9.93
CA SER A 16 8.45 6.40 10.09
C SER A 16 7.18 7.04 9.56
N VAL A 17 6.91 6.83 8.27
CA VAL A 17 5.59 7.05 7.69
C VAL A 17 4.70 6.02 8.37
N ASN A 18 4.09 6.43 9.48
CA ASN A 18 3.14 5.59 10.19
C ASN A 18 1.91 5.48 9.30
N ALA A 19 1.47 4.26 9.03
CA ALA A 19 0.20 4.06 8.37
C ALA A 19 -0.90 4.51 9.35
N ASP A 20 -1.83 5.37 8.93
CA ASP A 20 -3.03 5.64 9.73
C ASP A 20 -3.93 4.40 9.60
N CYS A 21 -3.75 3.48 10.55
CA CYS A 21 -4.49 2.23 10.60
C CYS A 21 -5.99 2.49 10.86
N PHE A 22 -6.86 1.69 10.24
CA PHE A 22 -8.28 1.77 10.51
C PHE A 22 -8.62 1.26 11.92
N ASP A 23 -9.45 2.00 12.66
CA ASP A 23 -9.90 1.64 14.01
C ASP A 23 -11.02 0.57 14.02
N ASN A 24 -11.71 0.39 12.90
CA ASN A 24 -12.84 -0.52 12.74
C ASN A 24 -12.75 -1.32 11.42
N GLY A 25 -13.75 -2.14 11.11
CA GLY A 25 -13.80 -2.94 9.88
C GLY A 25 -13.45 -4.42 10.07
N MET A 26 -13.01 -5.10 9.01
CA MET A 26 -12.53 -6.48 9.11
C MET A 26 -11.07 -6.52 9.56
N THR A 27 -10.66 -7.67 10.06
CA THR A 27 -9.27 -7.95 10.40
C THR A 27 -8.69 -8.90 9.36
N ALA A 28 -7.47 -8.66 8.90
CA ALA A 28 -6.86 -9.47 7.84
C ALA A 28 -5.39 -9.78 8.12
N ASN A 29 -5.06 -9.99 9.40
CA ASN A 29 -3.79 -10.53 9.87
C ASN A 29 -2.57 -9.85 9.24
N TYR A 30 -2.53 -8.52 9.32
CA TYR A 30 -1.43 -7.71 8.78
C TYR A 30 -1.13 -8.03 7.31
N GLY A 31 -2.16 -8.28 6.50
CA GLY A 31 -2.01 -8.55 5.07
C GLY A 31 -1.18 -9.78 4.73
N LYS A 32 -0.96 -10.72 5.67
CA LYS A 32 -0.10 -11.89 5.43
C LYS A 32 -0.46 -12.64 4.15
N TRP A 33 -1.76 -12.83 3.90
CA TRP A 33 -2.25 -13.47 2.68
C TRP A 33 -1.81 -12.73 1.40
N LEU A 34 -1.76 -11.39 1.42
CA LEU A 34 -1.33 -10.60 0.27
C LEU A 34 0.16 -10.79 -0.05
N SER A 35 0.98 -11.08 0.95
CA SER A 35 2.42 -11.35 0.77
C SER A 35 2.72 -12.74 0.19
N GLU A 36 1.74 -13.64 0.19
CA GLU A 36 1.91 -14.99 -0.35
C GLU A 36 1.95 -14.97 -1.88
N LYS A 37 2.90 -15.73 -2.44
CA LYS A 37 3.04 -15.89 -3.89
C LYS A 37 1.92 -16.73 -4.49
N ILE A 38 1.52 -16.37 -5.71
CA ILE A 38 0.70 -17.20 -6.58
C ILE A 38 1.63 -17.92 -7.56
N SER A 39 1.75 -19.24 -7.42
CA SER A 39 2.69 -20.06 -8.20
C SER A 39 2.51 -19.92 -9.71
N ALA A 40 1.27 -19.75 -10.19
CA ALA A 40 0.96 -19.61 -11.62
C ALA A 40 1.59 -18.37 -12.28
N VAL A 41 1.91 -17.33 -11.50
CA VAL A 41 2.43 -16.04 -12.01
C VAL A 41 3.70 -15.58 -11.30
N ASN A 42 4.28 -16.43 -10.43
CA ASN A 42 5.49 -16.18 -9.63
C ASN A 42 5.54 -14.78 -8.98
N SER A 43 4.40 -14.27 -8.54
CA SER A 43 4.25 -12.93 -7.97
C SER A 43 3.40 -13.00 -6.70
N ASP A 44 3.67 -12.14 -5.72
CA ASP A 44 2.76 -11.98 -4.58
C ASP A 44 1.47 -11.27 -5.01
N ARG A 45 0.43 -11.42 -4.19
CA ARG A 45 -0.90 -10.90 -4.51
C ARG A 45 -0.94 -9.38 -4.52
N LEU A 46 -0.20 -8.71 -3.63
CA LEU A 46 -0.13 -7.24 -3.63
C LEU A 46 0.54 -6.72 -4.91
N SER A 47 1.55 -7.41 -5.44
CA SER A 47 2.16 -7.09 -6.73
C SER A 47 1.14 -7.17 -7.89
N LEU A 48 0.21 -8.14 -7.85
CA LEU A 48 -0.88 -8.21 -8.83
C LEU A 48 -1.89 -7.07 -8.67
N VAL A 49 -2.20 -6.68 -7.43
CA VAL A 49 -3.03 -5.50 -7.15
C VAL A 49 -2.38 -4.25 -7.76
N CYS A 50 -1.08 -4.06 -7.54
CA CYS A 50 -0.36 -2.93 -8.12
C CYS A 50 -0.37 -2.98 -9.64
N LEU A 51 -0.11 -4.14 -10.25
CA LEU A 51 -0.23 -4.31 -11.70
C LEU A 51 -1.63 -3.95 -12.20
N ALA A 52 -2.70 -4.31 -11.49
CA ALA A 52 -4.07 -4.00 -11.90
C ALA A 52 -4.40 -2.49 -11.77
N ILE A 53 -3.85 -1.81 -10.77
CA ILE A 53 -4.11 -0.38 -10.52
C ILE A 53 -3.27 0.53 -11.41
N VAL A 54 -1.95 0.28 -11.49
CA VAL A 54 -1.00 1.17 -12.19
C VAL A 54 -0.62 0.66 -13.58
N GLY A 55 -0.97 -0.59 -13.91
CA GLY A 55 -0.59 -1.21 -15.16
C GLY A 55 0.93 -1.33 -15.31
N ALA A 56 1.39 -1.15 -16.55
CA ALA A 56 2.80 -1.02 -16.89
C ALA A 56 3.37 0.39 -16.64
N ALA A 57 2.69 1.22 -15.82
CA ALA A 57 3.04 2.62 -15.57
C ALA A 57 3.19 3.46 -16.86
N LYS A 58 2.32 3.20 -17.85
CA LYS A 58 2.29 3.92 -19.14
C LYS A 58 1.27 5.06 -19.15
N GLU A 59 0.29 5.00 -18.27
CA GLU A 59 -0.79 5.97 -18.20
C GLU A 59 -0.76 6.68 -16.85
N ALA A 60 -0.61 8.00 -16.90
CA ALA A 60 -0.65 8.84 -15.73
C ALA A 60 -2.04 8.80 -15.09
N PHE A 61 -2.08 8.90 -13.77
CA PHE A 61 -3.30 9.29 -13.09
C PHE A 61 -3.54 10.75 -13.41
N VAL A 62 -4.72 11.12 -13.89
CA VAL A 62 -5.09 12.54 -14.03
C VAL A 62 -5.23 13.18 -12.65
N GLY A 63 -5.31 14.52 -12.60
CA GLY A 63 -5.44 15.23 -11.34
C GLY A 63 -6.64 14.76 -10.54
N HIS A 64 -6.43 14.47 -9.25
CA HIS A 64 -7.46 13.97 -8.34
C HIS A 64 -8.10 12.61 -8.70
N GLU A 65 -7.58 11.91 -9.72
CA GLU A 65 -8.06 10.58 -10.09
C GLU A 65 -7.81 9.57 -8.97
N SER A 66 -8.81 8.73 -8.71
CA SER A 66 -8.69 7.57 -7.84
C SER A 66 -8.91 6.31 -8.67
N ARG A 67 -7.94 5.38 -8.62
CA ARG A 67 -8.11 4.03 -9.17
C ARG A 67 -8.22 3.03 -8.04
N THR A 68 -9.03 2.01 -8.26
CA THR A 68 -9.34 1.01 -7.23
C THR A 68 -9.24 -0.40 -7.78
N PHE A 69 -8.91 -1.35 -6.90
CA PHE A 69 -8.96 -2.76 -7.23
C PHE A 69 -9.50 -3.55 -6.04
N CYS A 70 -10.29 -4.60 -6.31
CA CYS A 70 -10.80 -5.49 -5.28
C CYS A 70 -10.15 -6.86 -5.43
N MET A 71 -9.62 -7.40 -4.34
CA MET A 71 -9.11 -8.78 -4.32
C MET A 71 -9.78 -9.62 -3.24
N GLN A 72 -10.28 -10.79 -3.62
CA GLN A 72 -10.97 -11.71 -2.71
C GLN A 72 -9.96 -12.59 -1.97
N GLU A 73 -9.92 -12.49 -0.63
CA GLU A 73 -9.09 -13.38 0.20
C GLU A 73 -9.79 -14.71 0.46
N LYS A 74 -11.03 -14.65 0.94
CA LYS A 74 -11.90 -15.81 1.21
C LYS A 74 -13.36 -15.36 1.28
N SER A 75 -14.29 -16.30 1.39
CA SER A 75 -15.72 -15.96 1.53
C SER A 75 -15.94 -14.97 2.69
N GLY A 76 -16.61 -13.86 2.39
CA GLY A 76 -16.92 -12.81 3.36
C GLY A 76 -15.77 -11.87 3.70
N LEU A 77 -14.54 -12.08 3.20
CA LEU A 77 -13.41 -11.17 3.38
C LEU A 77 -12.76 -10.80 2.04
N LYS A 78 -12.83 -9.51 1.71
CA LYS A 78 -12.19 -8.91 0.55
C LYS A 78 -11.26 -7.79 0.96
N TRP A 79 -10.31 -7.47 0.10
CA TRP A 79 -9.51 -6.27 0.20
C TRP A 79 -9.94 -5.28 -0.87
N ASP A 80 -10.32 -4.06 -0.48
CA ASP A 80 -10.48 -2.92 -1.38
C ASP A 80 -9.21 -2.07 -1.32
N PHE A 81 -8.56 -1.92 -2.47
CA PHE A 81 -7.39 -1.08 -2.62
C PHE A 81 -7.78 0.19 -3.37
N SER A 82 -7.21 1.32 -2.96
CA SER A 82 -7.33 2.57 -3.70
C SER A 82 -6.03 3.33 -3.71
N ILE A 83 -5.73 3.95 -4.85
CA ILE A 83 -4.68 4.96 -4.96
C ILE A 83 -5.27 6.20 -5.61
N LYS A 84 -5.07 7.36 -4.97
CA LYS A 84 -5.54 8.64 -5.47
C LYS A 84 -4.39 9.61 -5.69
N ASN A 85 -4.33 10.21 -6.88
CA ASN A 85 -3.44 11.34 -7.15
C ASN A 85 -3.94 12.58 -6.40
N LEU A 86 -3.13 13.16 -5.52
CA LEU A 86 -3.49 14.35 -4.76
C LEU A 86 -3.16 15.65 -5.50
N ASN A 87 -2.47 15.57 -6.64
CA ASN A 87 -2.16 16.74 -7.47
C ASN A 87 -3.35 17.16 -8.35
N SER A 88 -3.31 18.42 -8.79
CA SER A 88 -4.16 18.92 -9.87
C SER A 88 -3.72 18.47 -11.26
N GLY A 89 -2.43 18.16 -11.43
CA GLY A 89 -1.83 17.67 -12.67
C GLY A 89 -1.72 16.15 -12.75
N GLY A 90 -1.47 15.65 -13.95
CA GLY A 90 -1.25 14.22 -14.18
C GLY A 90 0.07 13.72 -13.60
N ARG A 91 0.09 12.50 -13.05
CA ARG A 91 1.29 11.88 -12.49
C ARG A 91 1.36 10.39 -12.79
N LEU A 92 2.53 9.91 -13.20
CA LEU A 92 2.81 8.49 -13.32
C LEU A 92 3.12 7.88 -11.96
N LEU A 93 2.55 6.70 -11.70
CA LEU A 93 2.86 5.88 -10.53
C LEU A 93 3.46 4.56 -11.01
N GLY A 94 4.70 4.29 -10.59
CA GLY A 94 5.37 3.03 -10.90
C GLY A 94 4.95 1.90 -9.97
N GLN A 95 5.20 0.64 -10.38
CA GLN A 95 4.90 -0.52 -9.54
C GLN A 95 5.62 -0.49 -8.20
N ALA A 96 6.90 -0.06 -8.16
CA ALA A 96 7.66 0.01 -6.90
C ALA A 96 7.08 1.04 -5.92
N GLU A 97 6.60 2.19 -6.42
CA GLU A 97 5.96 3.21 -5.59
C GLU A 97 4.59 2.74 -5.09
N CYS A 98 3.80 2.10 -5.96
CA CYS A 98 2.55 1.44 -5.58
C CYS A 98 2.77 0.40 -4.45
N MET A 99 3.75 -0.49 -4.62
CA MET A 99 4.08 -1.52 -3.62
C MET A 99 4.52 -0.88 -2.31
N SER A 100 5.39 0.12 -2.36
CA SER A 100 5.84 0.86 -1.17
C SER A 100 4.69 1.53 -0.42
N GLY A 101 3.72 2.10 -1.12
CA GLY A 101 2.54 2.72 -0.51
C GLY A 101 1.58 1.68 0.07
N LEU A 102 1.02 0.81 -0.77
CA LEU A 102 -0.02 -0.12 -0.34
C LEU A 102 0.46 -1.16 0.69
N SER A 103 1.73 -1.56 0.66
CA SER A 103 2.28 -2.51 1.64
C SER A 103 2.37 -1.93 3.05
N LYS A 104 2.67 -0.63 3.19
CA LYS A 104 2.66 0.04 4.49
C LYS A 104 1.27 -0.03 5.12
N GLU A 105 0.25 0.27 4.34
CA GLU A 105 -1.13 0.24 4.80
C GLU A 105 -1.61 -1.20 5.09
N ALA A 106 -1.18 -2.18 4.30
CA ALA A 106 -1.62 -3.56 4.43
C ALA A 106 -0.89 -4.34 5.56
N TYR A 107 0.42 -4.13 5.72
CA TYR A 107 1.29 -4.98 6.53
C TYR A 107 1.59 -4.42 7.91
N ASN A 108 1.45 -3.11 8.11
CA ASN A 108 1.67 -2.51 9.43
C ASN A 108 0.37 -2.41 10.25
N CYS A 109 -0.78 -2.61 9.61
CA CYS A 109 -2.09 -2.44 10.23
C CYS A 109 -2.90 -3.73 10.24
N TRP A 110 -3.35 -4.14 11.43
CA TRP A 110 -4.16 -5.35 11.63
C TRP A 110 -5.48 -5.34 10.84
N ARG A 111 -6.02 -4.13 10.63
CA ARG A 111 -7.29 -3.83 9.95
C ARG A 111 -7.08 -3.10 8.62
N GLY A 112 -5.87 -3.12 8.08
CA GLY A 112 -5.51 -2.24 6.97
C GLY A 112 -5.40 -0.78 7.40
N GLY A 113 -5.09 0.09 6.44
CA GLY A 113 -4.82 1.50 6.70
C GLY A 113 -5.08 2.38 5.49
N ARG A 114 -5.02 3.68 5.74
CA ARG A 114 -5.04 4.70 4.70
C ARG A 114 -4.16 5.85 5.09
N THR A 115 -3.22 6.21 4.23
CA THR A 115 -2.35 7.36 4.49
C THR A 115 -2.23 8.24 3.26
N LYS A 116 -2.23 9.56 3.49
CA LYS A 116 -1.82 10.56 2.50
C LYS A 116 -0.34 10.79 2.63
N TYR A 117 0.41 10.50 1.57
CA TYR A 117 1.83 10.77 1.51
C TYR A 117 2.18 11.54 0.24
N TRP A 118 2.58 12.80 0.45
CA TRP A 118 3.03 13.71 -0.61
C TRP A 118 1.98 13.90 -1.71
N ASN A 119 2.12 13.16 -2.81
CA ASN A 119 1.33 13.28 -4.02
C ASN A 119 0.21 12.23 -4.12
N TRP A 120 0.14 11.31 -3.17
CA TRP A 120 -0.71 10.14 -3.25
C TRP A 120 -1.45 9.87 -1.95
N GLU A 121 -2.67 9.38 -2.05
CA GLU A 121 -3.35 8.69 -0.97
C GLU A 121 -3.39 7.21 -1.29
N TYR A 122 -2.92 6.38 -0.36
CA TYR A 122 -2.93 4.93 -0.45
C TYR A 122 -3.94 4.40 0.55
N ALA A 123 -4.74 3.41 0.16
CA ALA A 123 -5.56 2.65 1.10
C ALA A 123 -5.53 1.16 0.75
N SER A 124 -5.37 0.34 1.79
CA SER A 124 -5.46 -1.11 1.74
C SER A 124 -6.47 -1.54 2.81
N ASP A 125 -7.73 -1.77 2.40
CA ASP A 125 -8.86 -1.88 3.32
C ASP A 125 -9.50 -3.30 3.29
N PRO A 126 -9.27 -4.15 4.29
CA PRO A 126 -9.99 -5.40 4.44
C PRO A 126 -11.43 -5.12 4.89
N ASN A 127 -12.38 -5.57 4.07
CA ASN A 127 -13.81 -5.36 4.27
C ASN A 127 -14.60 -6.66 4.21
N ALA A 128 -15.78 -6.64 4.82
CA ALA A 128 -16.74 -7.70 4.65
C ALA A 128 -17.31 -7.72 3.23
N GLY A 129 -17.52 -8.91 2.66
CA GLY A 129 -18.25 -9.12 1.41
C GLY A 129 -17.46 -9.79 0.29
N SER A 130 -17.89 -9.53 -0.95
CA SER A 130 -17.37 -10.14 -2.17
C SER A 130 -16.87 -9.08 -3.17
N CYS A 131 -15.85 -9.42 -3.95
CA CYS A 131 -15.44 -8.64 -5.13
C CYS A 131 -16.33 -8.88 -6.36
N ILE A 132 -17.11 -9.96 -6.37
CA ILE A 132 -18.05 -10.29 -7.44
C ILE A 132 -19.40 -9.64 -7.12
N GLY A 133 -19.95 -8.84 -8.05
CA GLY A 133 -21.24 -8.16 -7.91
C GLY A 133 -21.17 -6.67 -7.58
N LYS A 134 -20.04 -6.01 -7.86
CA LYS A 134 -19.97 -4.55 -8.01
C LYS A 134 -20.24 -4.14 -9.45
#